data_AF-A0A7G2ITS9-F1
#
_entry.id   AF-A0A7G2ITS9-F1
#
_cell.length_a   1.000
_cell.length_b   1.000
_cell.length_c   1.000
_cell.angle_alpha   90.00
_cell.angle_beta   90.00
_cell.angle_gamma   90.00
#
_symmetry.space_group_name_H-M   'P 1'
#
loop_
_entity.id
_entity.type
_entity.pdbx_description
1 polymer ?
#
loop_
_entity_poly.entity_id
_entity_poly.type
_entity_poly.pdbx_seq_one_letter_code
_entity_poly.pdbx_strand_id
1 'polypeptide(L)' 'MSQALERNQFELWYQPKYTAGDHSLTGFEALLRWHHPERGMLLPAEFLSALEDTGLIIPVGKWVI' A
#
# COMPACT_ATOMS: atom_id res chain seq x y z
N MET A 1 11.20 -1.08 10.02
CA MET A 1 10.52 -0.99 8.70
C MET A 1 11.38 -1.46 7.54
N SER A 2 12.70 -1.21 7.51
CA SER A 2 13.59 -1.72 6.44
C SER A 2 13.51 -3.24 6.24
N GLN A 3 13.38 -4.00 7.33
CA GLN A 3 13.16 -5.46 7.29
C GLN A 3 11.81 -5.88 6.69
N ALA A 4 10.78 -5.02 6.68
CA ALA A 4 9.46 -5.38 6.14
C ALA A 4 9.47 -5.45 4.61
N LEU A 5 10.26 -4.58 3.96
CA LEU A 5 10.48 -4.61 2.51
C LEU A 5 11.22 -5.88 2.09
N GLU A 6 12.23 -6.29 2.87
CA GLU A 6 13.05 -7.49 2.60
C GLU A 6 12.32 -8.80 2.91
N ARG A 7 11.28 -8.76 3.75
CA ARG A 7 10.55 -9.96 4.23
C ARG A 7 9.23 -10.21 3.51
N ASN A 8 8.99 -9.59 2.35
CA ASN A 8 7.72 -9.70 1.60
C ASN A 8 6.47 -9.42 2.46
N GLN A 9 6.58 -8.49 3.42
CA GLN A 9 5.46 -8.17 4.31
C GLN A 9 4.51 -7.13 3.70
N PHE A 10 4.91 -6.49 2.60
CA PHE A 10 4.07 -5.57 1.86
C PHE A 10 3.35 -6.28 0.72
N GLU A 11 2.06 -6.00 0.57
CA GLU A 11 1.21 -6.50 -0.49
C GLU A 11 0.46 -5.35 -1.16
N LEU A 12 0.14 -5.48 -2.45
CA LEU A 12 -0.68 -4.52 -3.18
C LEU A 12 -2.06 -5.10 -3.46
N TRP A 13 -3.07 -4.36 -3.03
CA TRP A 13 -4.47 -4.63 -3.34
C TRP A 13 -4.93 -3.65 -4.40
N TYR A 14 -5.75 -4.10 -5.35
CA TYR A 14 -6.24 -3.25 -6.43
C TYR A 14 -7.73 -2.99 -6.27
N GLN A 15 -8.09 -1.73 -6.05
CA GLN A 15 -9.49 -1.33 -5.96
C GLN A 15 -9.96 -0.80 -7.32
N PRO A 16 -10.97 -1.41 -7.97
CA PRO A 16 -11.51 -0.90 -9.22
C PRO A 16 -12.17 0.47 -9.03
N LYS A 17 -11.94 1.36 -9.99
CA LYS A 17 -12.60 2.67 -10.10
C LYS A 17 -13.62 2.62 -11.21
N TYR A 18 -14.81 3.15 -10.92
CA TYR A 18 -15.90 3.21 -11.87
C TYR A 18 -16.29 4.67 -12.13
N THR A 19 -16.69 4.96 -13.36
CA THR A 19 -17.32 6.25 -13.70
C THR A 19 -18.68 6.33 -13.00
N ALA A 20 -18.95 7.43 -12.30
CA ALA A 20 -20.20 7.59 -11.55
C ALA A 20 -21.45 7.64 -12.44
N GLY A 21 -21.32 8.08 -13.70
CA GLY A 21 -22.43 8.20 -14.64
C GLY A 21 -22.89 6.86 -15.21
N ASP A 22 -21.98 6.13 -15.87
CA ASP A 22 -22.30 4.92 -16.63
C ASP A 22 -21.79 3.61 -16.00
N HIS A 23 -21.15 3.70 -14.82
CA HIS A 23 -20.54 2.57 -14.12
C HIS A 23 -19.48 1.82 -14.95
N SER A 24 -18.91 2.45 -15.97
CA SER A 24 -17.78 1.89 -16.72
C SER A 24 -16.54 1.79 -15.82
N LEU A 25 -15.79 0.69 -15.95
CA LEU A 25 -14.50 0.53 -15.28
C LEU A 25 -13.48 1.47 -15.93
N THR A 26 -12.89 2.38 -15.14
CA THR A 26 -11.91 3.37 -15.63
C THR A 26 -10.47 3.04 -15.26
N GLY A 27 -10.28 2.18 -14.27
CA GLY A 27 -8.95 1.76 -13.84
C GLY A 27 -8.97 1.15 -12.44
N PHE A 28 -7.80 1.12 -11.82
CA PHE A 28 -7.61 0.56 -10.49
C PHE A 28 -6.76 1.50 -9.63
N GLU A 29 -7.06 1.58 -8.34
CA GLU A 29 -6.17 2.13 -7.32
C GLU A 29 -5.31 1.03 -6.72
N ALA A 30 -3.99 1.21 -6.74
CA ALA A 30 -3.08 0.35 -6.02
C ALA A 30 -3.02 0.79 -4.55
N LEU A 31 -3.42 -0.09 -3.64
CA LEU A 31 -3.52 0.15 -2.21
C LEU A 31 -2.51 -0.74 -1.49
N LEU A 32 -1.52 -0.11 -0.86
CA LEU A 32 -0.50 -0.82 -0.08
C LEU A 32 -1.11 -1.45 1.18
N ARG A 33 -0.65 -2.63 1.54
CA ARG A 33 -1.03 -3.36 2.73
C ARG A 33 0.21 -3.89 3.41
N TRP A 34 0.23 -3.89 4.74
CA TRP A 34 1.35 -4.42 5.50
C TRP A 34 0.89 -5.58 6.39
N HIS A 35 1.37 -6.79 6.08
CA HIS A 35 1.27 -7.96 6.94
C HIS A 35 2.31 -7.87 8.06
N HIS A 36 1.95 -7.18 9.14
CA HIS A 36 2.82 -7.08 10.32
C HIS A 36 2.83 -8.42 11.07
N PRO A 37 4.00 -8.97 11.43
CA PRO A 37 4.12 -10.32 12.01
C PRO A 37 3.32 -10.51 13.31
N GLU A 38 3.16 -9.45 14.10
CA GLU A 38 2.44 -9.51 15.39
C GLU A 38 1.04 -8.88 15.34
N ARG A 39 0.82 -7.92 14.41
CA ARG A 39 -0.41 -7.11 14.38
C ARG A 39 -1.36 -7.55 13.26
N GLY A 40 -0.94 -8.50 12.43
CA GLY A 40 -1.68 -8.91 11.24
C GLY A 40 -1.69 -7.82 10.18
N MET A 41 -2.77 -7.76 9.41
CA MET A 41 -2.92 -6.82 8.31
C MET A 41 -3.15 -5.40 8.81
N LEU A 42 -2.26 -4.47 8.43
CA LEU A 42 -2.38 -3.04 8.69
C LEU A 42 -2.74 -2.28 7.41
N LEU A 43 -3.60 -1.27 7.57
CA LEU A 43 -3.98 -0.35 6.49
C LEU A 43 -2.98 0.81 6.36
N PRO A 44 -2.86 1.45 5.18
CA PRO A 44 -1.91 2.54 4.94
C PRO A 44 -1.92 3.62 6.01
N ALA A 45 -3.11 4.04 6.45
CA ALA A 45 -3.26 5.09 7.45
C ALA A 45 -2.56 4.78 8.80
N GLU A 46 -2.34 3.49 9.10
CA GLU A 46 -1.71 3.06 10.35
C GLU A 46 -0.17 3.09 10.32
N PHE A 47 0.44 3.14 9.12
CA PHE A 47 1.89 3.04 8.98
C PHE A 47 2.52 4.04 8.00
N LEU A 48 1.73 4.78 7.23
CA LEU A 48 2.22 5.80 6.29
C LEU A 48 3.06 6.86 6.99
N SER A 49 2.59 7.40 8.12
CA SER A 49 3.35 8.40 8.89
C SER A 49 4.72 7.87 9.32
N ALA A 50 4.79 6.59 9.72
CA ALA A 50 6.07 5.97 10.07
C ALA A 50 6.99 5.76 8.85
N LEU A 51 6.42 5.51 7.66
CA LEU A 51 7.21 5.45 6.41
C LEU A 51 7.75 6.83 6.01
N GLU A 52 7.00 7.89 6.25
CA GLU A 52 7.40 9.27 6.00
C GLU A 52 8.52 9.69 6.95
N ASP A 53 8.33 9.47 8.26
CA ASP A 53 9.33 9.80 9.30
C ASP A 53 10.65 9.07 9.10
N THR A 54 10.61 7.84 8.56
CA THR A 54 11.80 7.03 8.27
C THR A 54 12.38 7.27 6.89
N GLY A 55 11.74 8.08 6.04
CA GLY A 55 12.12 8.29 4.64
C GLY A 55 11.92 7.07 3.73
N LEU A 56 11.34 5.99 4.25
CA LEU A 56 11.08 4.75 3.51
C LEU A 56 9.88 4.85 2.56
N ILE A 57 9.10 5.94 2.63
CA ILE A 57 8.00 6.20 1.70
C ILE A 57 8.46 6.24 0.24
N ILE A 58 9.67 6.76 -0.04
CA ILE A 58 10.23 6.84 -1.40
C ILE A 58 10.59 5.46 -1.96
N PRO A 59 11.42 4.62 -1.29
CA PRO A 59 11.74 3.30 -1.80
C PRO A 59 10.53 2.37 -1.88
N VAL A 60 9.59 2.47 -0.94
CA VAL A 60 8.31 1.73 -1.02
C VAL A 60 7.51 2.18 -2.26
N GLY A 61 7.38 3.50 -2.48
CA GLY A 61 6.68 4.02 -3.66
C GLY A 61 7.30 3.57 -4.99
N LYS A 62 8.64 3.47 -5.05
CA LYS A 62 9.33 2.94 -6.24
C LYS A 62 9.12 1.44 -6.46
N TRP A 63 8.91 0.66 -5.40
CA TRP A 63 8.61 -0.76 -5.52
C TRP A 63 7.18 -1.02 -6.03
N VAL A 64 6.26 -0.08 -5.79
CA VAL A 64 4.86 -0.19 -6.21
C VAL A 64 4.65 0.05 -7.71
N ILE A 65 5.56 0.77 -8.39
CA ILE A 65 5.49 1.15 -9.81
C ILE A 65 6.29 0.16 -10.67
#